data_AF-A0A517M8Z7-F1
#
_entry.id   AF-A0A517M8Z7-F1
#
_cell.length_a   1.000
_cell.length_b   1.000
_cell.length_c   1.000
_cell.angle_alpha   90.00
_cell.angle_beta   90.00
_cell.angle_gamma   90.00
#
_symmetry.space_group_name_H-M   'P 1'
#
loop_
_entity.id
_entity.type
_entity.pdbx_description
1 polymer ?
#
loop_
_entity_poly.entity_id
_entity_poly.type
_entity_poly.pdbx_seq_one_letter_code
_entity_poly.pdbx_strand_id
1 'polypeptide(L)'
;MSMVNDGFGPNPNLPQQAPKKSNALKWVLGILAVLGVTGLLCCGGCLLMAKMGFDQVGKQIVAQVENDPVIVEHLGQNLTASMEIMATGELQQATGDSDAMSFAISGDKGSGQLTGTQVGPNQFGNFVLIKDGQSYPLGK
;
A
#
# COMPACT_ATOMS: atom_id res chain seq x y z
N MET A 1 3.94 18.10 -83.16
CA MET A 1 4.39 18.53 -81.82
C MET A 1 3.25 19.31 -81.18
N SER A 2 2.56 18.69 -80.24
CA SER A 2 1.45 19.28 -79.49
C SER A 2 2.00 19.69 -78.13
N MET A 3 2.05 20.99 -77.83
CA MET A 3 2.29 21.45 -76.47
C MET A 3 0.98 21.30 -75.70
N VAL A 4 0.94 20.29 -74.82
CA VAL A 4 -0.06 20.18 -73.75
C VAL A 4 0.17 21.36 -72.81
N ASN A 5 -0.84 22.21 -72.68
CA ASN A 5 -0.87 23.27 -71.68
C ASN A 5 -1.38 22.66 -70.37
N ASP A 6 -0.47 22.18 -69.53
CA ASP A 6 -0.80 21.64 -68.22
C ASP A 6 -1.27 22.78 -67.29
N GLY A 7 -2.59 22.98 -67.24
CA GLY A 7 -3.28 23.94 -66.37
C GLY A 7 -3.20 23.64 -64.87
N PHE A 8 -2.05 23.16 -64.40
CA PHE A 8 -1.77 22.85 -63.00
C PHE A 8 -0.53 23.61 -62.51
N GLY A 9 -0.60 24.94 -62.58
CA GLY A 9 0.28 25.80 -61.78
C GLY A 9 -0.23 25.88 -60.33
N PRO A 10 0.64 25.99 -59.31
CA PRO A 10 0.20 26.23 -57.94
C PRO A 10 -0.58 27.55 -57.87
N ASN A 11 -1.84 27.48 -57.43
CA ASN A 11 -2.72 28.64 -57.30
C ASN A 11 -2.19 29.60 -56.21
N PRO A 12 -1.78 30.83 -56.56
CA PRO A 12 -1.19 31.79 -55.62
C PRO A 12 -2.19 32.40 -54.63
N ASN A 13 -3.48 32.05 -54.72
CA ASN A 13 -4.56 32.68 -53.98
C ASN A 13 -5.16 31.80 -52.85
N LEU A 14 -4.41 30.81 -52.35
CA LEU A 14 -4.83 30.09 -51.16
C LEU A 14 -4.54 30.94 -49.91
N PRO A 15 -5.54 31.27 -49.07
CA PRO A 15 -5.27 31.91 -47.79
C PRO A 15 -4.36 30.99 -46.98
N GLN A 16 -3.15 31.46 -46.69
CA GLN A 16 -2.19 30.77 -45.85
C GLN A 16 -2.81 30.62 -44.46
N GLN A 17 -3.30 29.42 -44.12
CA GLN A 17 -3.85 29.14 -42.80
C GLN A 17 -2.72 29.31 -41.77
N ALA A 18 -2.80 30.37 -40.97
CA ALA A 18 -1.86 30.58 -39.87
C ALA A 18 -1.87 29.36 -38.95
N PRO A 19 -0.70 28.89 -38.46
CA PRO A 19 -0.63 27.72 -37.61
C PRO A 19 -1.50 27.96 -36.37
N LYS A 20 -2.57 27.16 -36.24
CA LYS A 20 -3.54 27.27 -35.14
C LYS A 20 -2.79 27.01 -33.84
N LYS A 21 -2.55 28.07 -33.04
CA LYS A 21 -1.84 27.98 -31.76
C LYS A 21 -2.57 26.99 -30.86
N SER A 22 -1.97 25.81 -30.71
CA SER A 22 -2.56 24.67 -30.03
C SER A 22 -2.56 24.90 -28.52
N ASN A 23 -3.68 25.37 -27.99
CA ASN A 23 -3.98 25.31 -26.56
C ASN A 23 -4.31 23.87 -26.10
N ALA A 24 -4.41 22.93 -27.05
CA ALA A 24 -4.71 21.52 -26.78
C ALA A 24 -3.61 20.87 -25.94
N LEU A 25 -2.33 21.25 -26.11
CA LEU A 25 -1.25 20.73 -25.27
C LEU A 25 -1.44 21.11 -23.79
N LYS A 26 -1.91 22.33 -23.50
CA LYS A 26 -2.19 22.77 -22.12
C LYS A 26 -3.39 22.04 -21.52
N TRP A 27 -4.41 21.77 -22.33
CA TRP A 27 -5.57 20.97 -21.91
C TRP A 27 -5.22 19.50 -21.66
N VAL A 28 -4.40 18.90 -22.53
CA VAL A 28 -3.89 17.53 -22.35
C VAL A 28 -3.03 17.44 -21.10
N LEU A 29 -2.12 18.39 -20.86
CA LEU A 29 -1.29 18.42 -19.65
C LEU A 29 -2.14 18.60 -18.38
N GLY A 30 -3.19 19.43 -18.45
CA GLY A 30 -4.14 19.62 -17.36
C GLY A 30 -4.93 18.34 -17.04
N ILE A 31 -5.45 17.66 -18.05
CA ILE A 31 -6.17 16.38 -17.87
C ILE A 31 -5.23 15.29 -17.35
N LEU A 32 -4.00 15.21 -17.85
CA LEU A 32 -3.01 14.25 -17.39
C LEU A 32 -2.60 14.52 -15.93
N ALA A 33 -2.48 15.79 -15.53
CA ALA A 33 -2.20 16.17 -14.15
C ALA A 33 -3.36 15.79 -13.21
N VAL A 34 -4.61 16.04 -13.61
CA VAL A 34 -5.79 15.66 -12.81
C VAL A 34 -5.93 14.14 -12.71
N LEU A 35 -5.73 13.40 -13.80
CA LEU A 35 -5.72 11.94 -13.78
C LEU A 35 -4.57 11.38 -12.95
N GLY A 36 -3.39 11.97 -13.05
CA GLY A 36 -2.22 11.60 -12.25
C GLY A 36 -2.48 11.79 -10.76
N VAL A 37 -2.98 12.96 -10.36
CA VAL A 37 -3.31 13.26 -8.95
C VAL A 37 -4.47 12.39 -8.47
N THR A 38 -5.52 12.20 -9.26
CA THR A 38 -6.67 11.36 -8.87
C THR A 38 -6.29 9.89 -8.77
N GLY A 39 -5.45 9.38 -9.68
CA GLY A 39 -4.89 8.02 -9.60
C GLY A 39 -3.99 7.86 -8.38
N LEU A 40 -3.17 8.86 -8.06
CA LEU A 40 -2.35 8.87 -6.86
C LEU A 40 -3.20 8.97 -5.58
N LEU A 41 -4.32 9.69 -5.60
CA LEU A 41 -5.21 9.81 -4.44
C LEU A 41 -6.04 8.55 -4.22
N CYS A 42 -6.53 7.93 -5.30
CA CYS A 42 -7.33 6.70 -5.23
C CYS A 42 -6.48 5.49 -4.88
N CYS A 43 -5.34 5.29 -5.55
CA CYS A 43 -4.50 4.12 -5.32
C CYS A 43 -3.37 4.38 -4.30
N GLY A 44 -2.70 5.53 -4.40
CA GLY A 44 -1.62 5.90 -3.48
C GLY A 44 -2.13 6.42 -2.13
N GLY A 45 -3.24 7.15 -2.10
CA GLY A 45 -3.85 7.68 -0.88
C GLY A 45 -4.41 6.57 0.00
N CYS A 46 -5.05 5.55 -0.58
CA CYS A 46 -5.50 4.37 0.16
C CYS A 46 -4.32 3.58 0.75
N LEU A 47 -3.23 3.42 -0.01
CA LEU A 47 -2.01 2.75 0.51
C LEU A 47 -1.35 3.53 1.65
N LEU A 48 -1.32 4.87 1.56
CA LEU A 48 -0.76 5.73 2.62
C LEU A 48 -1.62 5.69 3.88
N MET A 49 -2.95 5.80 3.73
CA MET A 49 -3.91 5.66 4.83
C MET A 49 -3.83 4.28 5.49
N ALA A 50 -3.75 3.23 4.68
CA ALA A 50 -3.57 1.86 5.17
C ALA A 50 -2.26 1.71 5.94
N LYS A 51 -1.13 2.21 5.40
CA LYS A 51 0.17 2.23 6.09
C LYS A 51 0.09 2.92 7.45
N MET A 52 -0.57 4.08 7.53
CA MET A 52 -0.76 4.80 8.81
C MET A 52 -1.71 4.08 9.76
N GLY A 53 -2.78 3.46 9.25
CA GLY A 53 -3.72 2.68 10.06
C GLY A 53 -3.09 1.43 10.66
N PHE A 54 -2.32 0.67 9.87
CA PHE A 54 -1.62 -0.52 10.34
C PHE A 54 -0.49 -0.19 11.33
N ASP A 55 0.16 0.97 11.19
CA ASP A 55 1.15 1.45 12.16
C ASP A 55 0.53 1.71 13.54
N GLN A 56 -0.68 2.29 13.58
CA GLN A 56 -1.43 2.46 14.84
C GLN A 56 -1.82 1.13 15.47
N VAL A 57 -2.32 0.18 14.68
CA VAL A 57 -2.66 -1.17 15.19
C VAL A 57 -1.41 -1.86 15.73
N GLY A 58 -0.28 -1.75 15.03
CA GLY A 58 1.02 -2.25 15.48
C GLY A 58 1.42 -1.69 16.83
N LYS A 59 1.32 -0.37 17.02
CA LYS A 59 1.59 0.30 18.31
C LYS A 59 0.67 -0.18 19.44
N GLN A 60 -0.62 -0.36 19.15
CA GLN A 60 -1.58 -0.85 20.15
C GLN A 60 -1.26 -2.30 20.56
N ILE A 61 -0.83 -3.14 19.64
CA ILE A 61 -0.42 -4.51 19.94
C ILE A 61 0.87 -4.51 20.75
N VAL A 62 1.87 -3.72 20.35
CA VAL A 62 3.11 -3.53 21.14
C VAL A 62 2.77 -3.16 22.57
N ALA A 63 1.94 -2.14 22.80
CA ALA A 63 1.56 -1.72 24.16
C ALA A 63 0.87 -2.85 24.97
N GLN A 64 0.21 -3.79 24.31
CA GLN A 64 -0.43 -4.92 24.98
C GLN A 64 0.51 -6.06 25.34
N VAL A 65 1.62 -6.22 24.62
CA VAL A 65 2.55 -7.34 24.73
C VAL A 65 3.94 -6.94 25.26
N GLU A 66 4.25 -5.64 25.32
CA GLU A 66 5.57 -5.14 25.74
C GLU A 66 5.93 -5.49 27.19
N ASN A 67 4.92 -5.67 28.03
CA ASN A 67 5.08 -6.02 29.44
C ASN A 67 5.05 -7.54 29.68
N ASP A 68 4.88 -8.36 28.64
CA ASP A 68 4.85 -9.81 28.78
C ASP A 68 6.28 -10.36 28.99
N PRO A 69 6.51 -11.20 30.02
CA PRO A 69 7.85 -11.75 30.30
C PRO A 69 8.42 -12.54 29.13
N VAL A 70 7.60 -13.24 28.34
CA VAL A 70 8.02 -13.99 27.15
C VAL A 70 8.60 -13.06 26.09
N ILE A 71 7.96 -11.90 25.90
CA ILE A 71 8.39 -10.90 24.93
C ILE A 71 9.68 -10.22 25.37
N VAL A 72 9.79 -9.82 26.64
CA VAL A 72 10.99 -9.17 27.18
C VAL A 72 12.19 -10.14 27.18
N GLU A 73 11.94 -11.42 27.41
CA GLU A 73 12.96 -12.47 27.37
C GLU A 73 13.50 -12.66 25.94
N HIS A 74 12.61 -12.85 24.96
CA HIS A 74 12.97 -13.23 23.60
C HIS A 74 13.23 -12.08 22.62
N LEU A 75 12.49 -10.97 22.73
CA LEU A 75 12.54 -9.82 21.81
C LEU A 75 13.19 -8.58 22.44
N GLY A 76 13.19 -8.47 23.76
CA GLY A 76 13.85 -7.38 24.47
C GLY A 76 12.97 -6.14 24.65
N GLN A 77 13.57 -4.95 24.53
CA GLN A 77 12.89 -3.65 24.65
C GLN A 77 12.70 -3.01 23.27
N ASN A 78 12.05 -1.84 23.22
CA ASN A 78 11.78 -1.05 22.00
C ASN A 78 11.09 -1.85 20.88
N LEU A 79 9.93 -2.42 21.18
CA LEU A 79 9.22 -3.26 20.24
C LEU A 79 8.57 -2.44 19.13
N THR A 80 8.63 -2.99 17.93
CA THR A 80 7.92 -2.51 16.74
C THR A 80 7.11 -3.67 16.19
N ALA A 81 5.80 -3.48 16.00
CA ALA A 81 4.95 -4.44 15.34
C ALA A 81 4.39 -3.86 14.04
N SER A 82 4.30 -4.71 13.01
CA SER A 82 3.73 -4.40 11.70
C SER A 82 2.77 -5.50 11.31
N MET A 83 1.56 -5.15 10.89
CA MET A 83 0.59 -6.15 10.44
C MET A 83 1.03 -6.73 9.10
N GLU A 84 1.12 -8.06 9.02
CA GLU A 84 1.45 -8.80 7.81
C GLU A 84 0.15 -9.25 7.16
N ILE A 85 -0.38 -8.47 6.21
CA ILE A 85 -1.67 -8.79 5.54
C ILE A 85 -1.59 -10.10 4.76
N MET A 86 -0.46 -10.35 4.10
CA MET A 86 -0.26 -11.60 3.35
C MET A 86 -0.26 -12.81 4.29
N ALA A 87 0.59 -12.77 5.33
CA ALA A 87 0.63 -13.84 6.32
C ALA A 87 -0.70 -13.99 7.09
N THR A 88 -1.43 -12.89 7.30
CA THR A 88 -2.79 -12.92 7.88
C THR A 88 -3.73 -13.67 6.96
N GLY A 89 -3.78 -13.35 5.67
CA GLY A 89 -4.63 -14.05 4.70
C GLY A 89 -4.30 -15.54 4.60
N GLU A 90 -3.02 -15.89 4.58
CA GLU A 90 -2.55 -17.28 4.57
C GLU A 90 -2.95 -18.02 5.86
N LEU A 91 -2.80 -17.36 7.02
CA LEU A 91 -3.17 -17.92 8.31
C LEU A 91 -4.68 -18.16 8.39
N GLN A 92 -5.51 -17.21 7.98
CA GLN A 92 -6.97 -17.35 7.94
C GLN A 92 -7.41 -18.47 7.00
N GLN A 93 -6.75 -18.63 5.86
CA GLN A 93 -7.02 -19.73 4.93
C GLN A 93 -6.61 -21.09 5.52
N ALA A 94 -5.49 -21.14 6.25
CA ALA A 94 -4.98 -22.38 6.84
C ALA A 94 -5.78 -22.83 8.06
N THR A 95 -6.21 -21.89 8.92
CA THR A 95 -6.97 -22.20 10.14
C THR A 95 -8.49 -22.20 9.93
N GLY A 96 -8.97 -21.55 8.86
CA GLY A 96 -10.39 -21.30 8.65
C GLY A 96 -10.98 -20.23 9.59
N ASP A 97 -10.13 -19.60 10.41
CA ASP A 97 -10.53 -18.55 11.35
C ASP A 97 -10.32 -17.18 10.70
N SER A 98 -11.40 -16.45 10.47
CA SER A 98 -11.35 -15.13 9.82
C SER A 98 -10.90 -14.01 10.77
N ASP A 99 -10.90 -14.29 12.08
CA ASP A 99 -10.50 -13.34 13.13
C ASP A 99 -9.01 -13.45 13.48
N ALA A 100 -8.32 -14.46 12.92
CA ALA A 100 -6.91 -14.68 13.14
C ALA A 100 -6.07 -13.72 12.31
N MET A 101 -5.13 -13.02 12.95
CA MET A 101 -4.25 -12.03 12.32
C MET A 101 -2.80 -12.29 12.69
N SER A 102 -1.92 -11.96 11.74
CA SER A 102 -0.48 -12.14 11.87
C SER A 102 0.24 -10.79 11.80
N PHE A 103 1.20 -10.60 12.70
CA PHE A 103 1.96 -9.39 12.88
C PHE A 103 3.44 -9.75 12.92
N ALA A 104 4.28 -9.08 12.13
CA ALA A 104 5.71 -9.12 12.32
C ALA A 104 6.07 -8.25 13.53
N ILE A 105 6.78 -8.80 14.52
CA ILE A 105 7.24 -8.06 15.69
C ILE A 105 8.77 -8.11 15.76
N SER A 106 9.40 -6.98 16.09
CA SER A 106 10.85 -6.87 16.24
C SER A 106 11.18 -6.05 17.47
N GLY A 107 12.25 -6.41 18.16
CA GLY A 107 12.81 -5.66 19.28
C GLY A 107 14.33 -5.73 19.28
N ASP A 108 14.94 -5.16 20.31
CA ASP A 108 16.40 -5.02 20.40
C ASP A 108 17.16 -6.37 20.42
N LYS A 109 16.54 -7.45 20.92
CA LYS A 109 17.17 -8.78 21.01
C LYS A 109 16.87 -9.68 19.82
N GLY A 110 15.86 -9.35 19.01
CA GLY A 110 15.49 -10.18 17.87
C GLY A 110 14.11 -9.86 17.30
N SER A 111 13.76 -10.63 16.27
CA SER A 111 12.48 -10.53 15.57
C SER A 111 11.71 -11.85 15.64
N GLY A 112 10.39 -11.77 15.54
CA GLY A 112 9.49 -12.91 15.49
C GLY A 112 8.17 -12.57 14.80
N GLN A 113 7.29 -13.54 14.74
CA GLN A 113 5.94 -13.37 14.21
C GLN A 113 4.94 -13.54 15.35
N LEU A 114 4.12 -12.54 15.59
CA LEU A 114 3.06 -12.57 16.59
C LEU A 114 1.73 -12.84 15.89
N THR A 115 1.05 -13.91 16.26
CA THR A 115 -0.31 -14.19 15.79
C THR A 115 -1.29 -13.91 16.92
N GLY A 116 -2.43 -13.31 16.62
CA GLY A 116 -3.48 -13.07 17.61
C GLY A 116 -4.86 -13.19 16.98
N THR A 117 -5.86 -13.50 17.78
CA THR A 117 -7.24 -13.63 17.32
C THR A 117 -8.06 -12.44 17.82
N GLN A 118 -8.94 -11.92 16.97
CA GLN A 118 -9.87 -10.88 17.38
C GLN A 118 -10.93 -11.47 18.32
N VAL A 119 -10.95 -11.03 19.58
CA VAL A 119 -11.87 -11.52 20.63
C VAL A 119 -13.01 -10.53 20.90
N GLY A 120 -12.99 -9.35 20.27
CA GLY A 120 -14.02 -8.32 20.42
C GLY A 120 -13.81 -7.13 19.47
N PRO A 121 -14.66 -6.09 19.56
CA PRO A 121 -14.50 -4.89 18.73
C PRO A 121 -13.19 -4.18 19.08
N ASN A 122 -12.21 -4.22 18.17
CA ASN A 122 -10.84 -3.70 18.34
C ASN A 122 -10.04 -4.35 19.48
N GLN A 123 -10.42 -5.55 19.92
CA GLN A 123 -9.68 -6.31 20.94
C GLN A 123 -9.08 -7.57 20.34
N PHE A 124 -7.78 -7.73 20.59
CA PHE A 124 -6.99 -8.89 20.19
C PHE A 124 -6.61 -9.66 21.45
N GLY A 125 -6.74 -10.98 21.38
CA GLY A 125 -6.41 -11.91 22.45
C GLY A 125 -5.72 -13.15 21.88
N ASN A 126 -5.40 -14.10 22.75
CA ASN A 126 -4.72 -15.35 22.39
C ASN A 126 -3.45 -15.10 21.55
N PHE A 127 -2.63 -14.15 21.99
CA PHE A 127 -1.39 -13.86 21.29
C PHE A 127 -0.42 -15.03 21.42
N VAL A 128 0.20 -15.40 20.29
CA VAL A 128 1.22 -16.45 20.23
C VAL A 128 2.41 -15.87 19.48
N LEU A 129 3.58 -15.88 20.13
CA LEU A 129 4.84 -15.50 19.51
C LEU A 129 5.46 -16.73 18.85
N ILE A 130 5.65 -16.68 17.56
CA ILE A 130 6.36 -17.67 16.77
C ILE A 130 7.78 -17.14 16.53
N LYS A 131 8.78 -17.83 17.09
CA LYS A 131 10.20 -17.50 16.94
C LYS A 131 11.00 -18.79 16.75
N ASP A 132 11.88 -18.81 15.76
CA ASP A 132 12.74 -19.97 15.44
C ASP A 132 11.96 -21.30 15.25
N GLY A 133 10.73 -21.21 14.74
CA GLY A 133 9.83 -22.36 14.57
C GLY A 133 9.16 -22.86 15.85
N GLN A 134 9.35 -22.18 16.99
CA GLN A 134 8.71 -22.47 18.26
C GLN A 134 7.61 -21.45 18.56
N SER A 135 6.47 -21.95 19.03
CA SER A 135 5.32 -21.15 19.43
C SER A 135 5.30 -20.93 20.93
N TYR A 136 5.35 -19.67 21.35
CA TYR A 136 5.30 -19.22 22.72
C TYR A 136 3.96 -18.49 22.94
N PRO A 137 2.96 -19.15 23.55
CA PRO A 137 1.71 -18.48 23.87
C PRO A 137 1.96 -17.40 24.92
N LEU A 138 1.50 -16.17 24.65
CA LEU A 138 1.53 -15.09 25.63
C LEU A 138 0.37 -15.27 26.59
N GLY A 139 0.67 -15.17 27.88
CA GLY A 139 -0.32 -15.31 28.93
C GLY A 139 -1.04 -14.00 29.17
N LYS A 140 -2.36 -13.98 28.98
CA LYS A 140 -3.24 -13.16 29.80
C LYS A 140 -4.22 -14.05 30.51
#